data_AF-A0A956RZL3-F1
#
_entry.id   AF-A0A956RZL3-F1
#
_cell.length_a   1.000
_cell.length_b   1.000
_cell.length_c   1.000
_cell.angle_alpha   90.00
_cell.angle_beta   90.00
_cell.angle_gamma   90.00
#
_symmetry.space_group_name_H-M   'P 1'
#
loop_
_entity.id
_entity.type
_entity.pdbx_description
1 polymer ?
#
loop_
_entity_poly.entity_id
_entity_poly.type
_entity_poly.pdbx_seq_one_letter_code
_entity_poly.pdbx_strand_id
1 'polypeptide(L)' 'MAKTKLTLSVERRIIERAKRYSQRNDTTVSELVSQFLASLEEEDGGSTPITARLVGALAPESSVDEYYQYLDEKYG' A
#
# COMPACT_ATOMS: atom_id res chain seq x y z
N MET A 1 -22.19 12.89 -1.60
CA MET A 1 -21.47 12.62 -0.35
C MET A 1 -21.05 13.96 0.26
N ALA A 2 -21.42 14.24 1.51
CA ALA A 2 -20.97 15.46 2.19
C ALA A 2 -19.47 15.33 2.53
N LYS A 3 -18.68 16.35 2.20
CA LYS A 3 -17.25 16.42 2.57
C LYS A 3 -17.10 17.29 3.82
N THR A 4 -16.52 16.73 4.87
CA THR A 4 -16.21 17.45 6.11
C THR A 4 -14.74 17.86 6.12
N LYS A 5 -14.45 19.07 6.62
CA LYS A 5 -13.06 19.57 6.72
C LYS A 5 -12.38 19.02 7.97
N LEU A 6 -11.27 18.33 7.78
CA LEU A 6 -10.38 17.88 8.85
C LEU A 6 -9.18 18.83 8.94
N THR A 7 -8.89 19.33 10.14
CA THR A 7 -7.69 20.16 10.41
C THR A 7 -6.77 19.37 11.33
N LEU A 8 -5.51 19.19 10.91
CA LEU A 8 -4.52 18.39 11.63
C LEU A 8 -3.30 19.26 11.97
N SER A 9 -2.79 19.11 13.20
CA SER A 9 -1.51 19.69 13.61
C SER A 9 -0.42 18.65 13.46
N VAL A 10 0.51 18.88 12.53
CA VAL A 10 1.63 17.98 12.24
C VAL A 10 2.90 18.80 11.99
N GLU A 11 4.06 18.16 12.13
CA GLU A 11 5.33 18.82 11.84
C GLU A 11 5.42 19.30 10.39
N ARG A 12 6.03 20.48 10.18
CA ARG A 12 6.23 21.07 8.85
C ARG A 12 6.93 20.11 7.88
N ARG A 13 7.93 19.36 8.36
CA ARG A 13 8.69 18.40 7.54
C ARG A 13 7.80 17.30 6.97
N ILE A 14 6.77 16.89 7.70
CA ILE A 14 5.79 15.88 7.23
C ILE A 14 4.94 16.46 6.10
N ILE A 15 4.45 17.69 6.24
CA ILE A 15 3.67 18.37 5.20
C ILE A 15 4.47 18.50 3.90
N GLU A 16 5.75 18.89 4.00
CA GLU A 16 6.62 19.01 2.82
C GLU A 16 6.86 17.66 2.15
N ARG A 17 7.07 16.59 2.93
CA ARG A 17 7.23 15.24 2.39
C ARG A 17 5.96 14.77 1.69
N ALA A 18 4.79 15.00 2.28
CA ALA A 18 3.50 14.64 1.70
C ALA A 18 3.24 15.38 0.38
N LYS A 19 3.53 16.69 0.31
CA LYS A 19 3.41 17.46 -0.94
C LYS A 19 4.34 16.95 -2.05
N ARG A 20 5.61 16.68 -1.72
CA ARG A 20 6.55 16.13 -2.71
C ARG A 20 6.12 14.77 -3.21
N TYR A 21 5.64 13.91 -2.31
CA TYR A 21 5.13 12.59 -2.68
C TYR A 21 3.90 12.73 -3.58
N SER A 22 2.94 13.58 -3.20
CA SER A 22 1.69 13.71 -3.93
C SER A 22 1.91 14.24 -5.35
N GLN A 23 2.82 15.20 -5.52
CA GLN A 23 3.19 15.73 -6.83
C GLN A 23 3.90 14.71 -7.73
N ARG A 24 4.70 13.80 -7.16
CA ARG A 24 5.39 12.75 -7.93
C ARG A 24 4.48 11.61 -8.38
N ASN A 25 3.35 11.42 -7.69
CA ASN A 25 2.42 10.32 -7.92
C ASN A 25 1.06 10.83 -8.43
N ASP A 26 1.01 12.04 -9.00
CA ASP A 26 -0.20 12.68 -9.56
C ASP A 26 -1.43 12.62 -8.63
N THR A 27 -1.21 12.85 -7.33
CA THR A 27 -2.23 12.77 -6.29
C THR A 27 -2.21 14.00 -5.38
N THR A 28 -3.17 14.10 -4.45
CA THR A 28 -3.27 15.20 -3.48
C THR A 28 -3.05 14.72 -2.06
N VAL A 29 -2.58 15.60 -1.17
CA VAL A 29 -2.42 15.27 0.26
C VAL A 29 -3.76 14.87 0.89
N SER A 30 -4.86 15.51 0.48
CA SER A 30 -6.21 15.13 0.93
C SER A 30 -6.58 13.72 0.48
N GLU A 31 -6.29 13.35 -0.77
CA GLU A 31 -6.55 12.00 -1.31
C GLU A 31 -5.79 10.93 -0.49
N LEU A 32 -4.50 11.19 -0.23
CA LEU A 32 -3.65 10.28 0.54
C LEU A 32 -4.18 10.04 1.96
N VAL A 33 -4.57 11.13 2.64
CA VAL A 33 -5.12 11.03 4.00
C VAL A 33 -6.48 10.35 3.97
N SER A 34 -7.34 10.66 2.99
CA SER A 34 -8.64 10.01 2.84
C SER A 34 -8.51 8.50 2.61
N GLN A 35 -7.61 8.07 1.72
CA GLN A 35 -7.38 6.64 1.47
C GLN A 35 -6.82 5.93 2.70
N PHE A 36 -5.86 6.56 3.40
CA PHE A 36 -5.32 6.00 4.63
C PHE A 36 -6.40 5.84 5.71
N LEU A 37 -7.20 6.90 5.95
CA LEU A 37 -8.27 6.84 6.94
C LEU A 37 -9.34 5.81 6.56
N ALA A 38 -9.66 5.65 5.28
CA ALA A 38 -10.56 4.60 4.80
C ALA A 38 -9.99 3.19 5.04
N SER A 39 -8.68 3.00 4.88
CA SER A 39 -8.04 1.70 5.13
C SER A 39 -8.02 1.28 6.60
N LEU A 40 -8.24 2.20 7.54
CA LEU A 40 -8.36 1.87 8.96
C LEU A 40 -9.65 1.12 9.30
N GLU A 41 -10.69 1.21 8.45
CA GLU A 41 -11.94 0.47 8.64
C GLU A 41 -11.84 -0.99 8.17
N GLU A 42 -10.78 -1.34 7.42
CA GLU A 42 -10.54 -2.68 6.86
C GLU A 42 -9.59 -3.53 7.73
N GLU A 43 -9.66 -3.43 9.06
CA GLU A 43 -8.88 -4.29 9.96
C GLU A 43 -9.31 -5.78 9.94
N ASP A 44 -10.38 -6.15 9.23
CA ASP A 44 -10.79 -7.55 9.06
C ASP A 44 -10.00 -8.24 7.92
N GLY A 45 -8.76 -8.63 8.23
CA GLY A 45 -8.12 -9.86 7.75
C GLY A 45 -7.93 -10.07 6.23
N GLY A 46 -8.20 -9.08 5.38
CA GLY A 46 -8.04 -9.15 3.94
C GLY A 46 -6.61 -8.84 3.50
N SER A 47 -6.08 -9.62 2.57
CA SER A 47 -4.80 -9.34 1.90
C SER A 47 -4.73 -7.87 1.46
N THR A 48 -3.69 -7.13 1.85
CA THR A 48 -3.48 -5.73 1.46
C THR A 48 -3.61 -5.57 -0.06
N PRO A 49 -4.01 -4.40 -0.62
CA PRO A 49 -4.26 -4.26 -2.06
C PRO A 49 -3.10 -4.71 -2.96
N ILE A 50 -1.87 -4.56 -2.48
CA ILE A 50 -0.67 -5.02 -3.17
C ILE A 50 -0.57 -6.55 -3.15
N THR A 51 -0.74 -7.17 -1.98
CA THR A 51 -0.67 -8.63 -1.85
C THR A 51 -1.89 -9.33 -2.43
N ALA A 52 -3.07 -8.69 -2.47
CA ALA A 52 -4.28 -9.20 -3.09
C ALA A 52 -4.12 -9.39 -4.59
N ARG A 53 -3.40 -8.46 -5.26
CA ARG A 53 -3.06 -8.58 -6.69
C ARG A 53 -2.08 -9.73 -6.99
N LEU A 54 -1.40 -10.25 -5.97
CA LEU A 54 -0.48 -11.39 -6.09
C LEU A 54 -1.16 -12.73 -5.81
N VAL A 55 -2.38 -12.72 -5.25
CA VAL A 55 -3.16 -13.94 -5.02
C VAL A 55 -3.51 -14.56 -6.37
N GLY A 56 -3.09 -15.80 -6.60
CA GLY A 56 -3.29 -16.52 -7.87
C GLY A 56 -2.23 -16.26 -8.94
N ALA A 57 -1.19 -15.46 -8.66
CA ALA A 57 -0.05 -15.27 -9.56
C ALA A 57 0.90 -16.49 -9.59
N LEU A 58 0.86 -17.31 -8.55
CA LEU A 58 1.61 -18.56 -8.44
C LEU A 58 0.75 -19.75 -8.91
N ALA A 59 1.40 -20.73 -9.54
CA ALA A 59 0.73 -21.96 -9.93
C ALA A 59 0.23 -22.69 -8.66
N PRO A 60 -0.98 -23.25 -8.65
CA PRO A 60 -1.52 -23.94 -7.47
C PRO A 60 -0.63 -25.08 -6.97
N GLU A 61 0.17 -25.65 -7.87
CA GLU A 61 1.08 -26.76 -7.58
C GLU A 61 2.46 -26.32 -7.05
N SER A 62 2.74 -25.01 -7.05
CA SER A 62 4.07 -24.53 -6.64
C SER A 62 4.25 -24.65 -5.13
N SER A 63 5.15 -25.54 -4.73
CA SER A 63 5.50 -25.74 -3.33
C SER A 63 6.43 -24.63 -2.84
N VAL A 64 6.43 -24.41 -1.52
CA VAL A 64 7.40 -23.49 -0.89
C VAL A 64 8.84 -23.94 -1.15
N ASP A 65 9.07 -25.25 -1.24
CA ASP A 65 10.39 -25.83 -1.52
C ASP A 65 10.86 -25.54 -2.95
N GLU A 66 9.96 -25.64 -3.95
CA GLU A 66 10.27 -25.24 -5.33
C GLU A 66 10.60 -23.75 -5.46
N TYR A 67 9.94 -22.90 -4.67
CA TYR A 67 10.26 -21.47 -4.63
C TYR A 67 11.67 -21.22 -4.08
N TYR A 68 12.06 -21.90 -3.00
CA TYR A 68 13.40 -21.78 -2.45
C TYR A 68 14.47 -22.30 -3.42
N GLN A 69 14.20 -23.42 -4.10
CA GLN A 69 15.11 -23.96 -5.11
C GLN A 69 15.29 -23.00 -6.29
N TYR A 70 14.22 -22.35 -6.77
CA TYR A 70 14.30 -21.32 -7.80
C TYR A 70 15.15 -20.11 -7.37
N LEU A 71 15.02 -19.66 -6.11
CA LEU A 71 15.81 -18.54 -5.60
C LEU A 71 17.30 -18.88 -5.52
N ASP A 72 17.63 -20.10 -5.11
CA ASP A 72 19.01 -20.59 -5.05
C ASP A 72 19.62 -20.68 -6.46
N GLU A 73 18.93 -21.24 -7.45
CA GLU A 73 19.43 -21.27 -8.84
C GLU A 73 19.59 -19.88 -9.47
N LYS A 74 18.74 -18.92 -9.09
CA LYS A 74 18.73 -17.60 -9.71
C LYS A 74 19.72 -16.62 -9.08
N TYR A 75 19.99 -16.75 -7.78
CA TYR A 75 20.75 -15.77 -7.01
C TYR A 75 21.88 -16.38 -6.15
N GLY A 76 21.94 -17.71 -6.02
CA GLY A 76 23.00 -18.45 -5.34
C GLY A 76 24.28 -18.57 -6.16
#